data_AF-A0A9J6D5M1-F1
#
_entry.id   AF-A0A9J6D5M1-F1
#
_cell.length_a   1.000
_cell.length_b   1.000
_cell.length_c   1.000
_cell.angle_alpha   90.00
_cell.angle_beta   90.00
_cell.angle_gamma   90.00
#
_symmetry.space_group_name_H-M   'P 1'
#
loop_
_entity.id
_entity.type
_entity.pdbx_description
1 polymer ?
#
loop_
_entity_poly.entity_id
_entity_poly.type
_entity_poly.pdbx_seq_one_letter_code
_entity_poly.pdbx_strand_id
1 'polypeptide(L)'
;MHSLRLSGTLNTTGEASKNWQAFKQRFQVFLAASEPSKKKRSLSSKSGLLLSVAGEDAIEIFHTLNFKEDEDKTDYATAIEKFDEYFTLRTNKEHERNVCRKRIQSQGEPSEHFLRDLNTQARACNCGTLLDSVVRDHIVYGINDDKVREKLLMDCELTLQKAEHVCKAPKHQRFAKKPGNEDESK
;
A
#
# COMPACT_ATOMS: atom_id res chain seq x y z
N MET A 1 28.68 -5.03 19.87
CA MET A 1 27.65 -4.17 19.24
C MET A 1 27.07 -4.97 18.07
N HIS A 2 25.77 -5.28 18.09
CA HIS A 2 25.16 -6.00 16.97
C HIS A 2 25.11 -5.06 15.76
N SER A 3 25.78 -5.44 14.68
CA SER A 3 25.76 -4.70 13.42
C SER A 3 24.34 -4.74 12.87
N LEU A 4 23.65 -3.60 12.85
CA LEU A 4 22.36 -3.49 12.20
C LEU A 4 22.57 -3.78 10.70
N ARG A 5 21.90 -4.81 10.17
CA ARG A 5 21.90 -5.14 8.75
C ARG A 5 20.49 -5.10 8.21
N LEU A 6 20.32 -4.50 7.04
CA LEU A 6 19.09 -4.65 6.28
C LEU A 6 19.05 -6.09 5.72
N SER A 7 17.93 -6.79 5.93
CA SER A 7 17.75 -8.15 5.43
C SER A 7 17.30 -8.12 3.96
N GLY A 8 18.10 -8.72 3.08
CA GLY A 8 17.83 -8.89 1.64
C GLY A 8 18.12 -7.65 0.78
N THR A 9 18.62 -7.88 -0.43
CA THR A 9 18.82 -6.87 -1.49
C THR A 9 17.51 -6.54 -2.21
N LEU A 10 17.55 -5.57 -3.14
CA LEU A 10 16.42 -5.26 -4.02
C LEU A 10 16.21 -6.41 -5.02
N ASN A 11 15.00 -6.98 -5.07
CA ASN A 11 14.62 -7.89 -6.14
C ASN A 11 14.07 -7.09 -7.34
N THR A 12 14.81 -7.10 -8.45
CA THR A 12 14.51 -6.33 -9.67
C THR A 12 13.61 -7.07 -10.65
N THR A 13 13.26 -8.33 -10.38
CA THR A 13 12.45 -9.20 -11.23
C THR A 13 11.01 -9.36 -10.73
N GLY A 14 10.10 -9.80 -11.60
CA GLY A 14 8.69 -10.02 -11.25
C GLY A 14 7.94 -8.70 -11.01
N GLU A 15 7.29 -8.57 -9.86
CA GLU A 15 6.62 -7.32 -9.42
C GLU A 15 7.63 -6.24 -8.99
N ALA A 16 8.58 -5.89 -9.87
CA ALA A 16 9.73 -5.05 -9.60
C ALA A 16 9.38 -3.71 -8.95
N SER A 17 8.25 -3.11 -9.33
CA SER A 17 7.73 -1.89 -8.71
C SER A 17 7.33 -2.07 -7.24
N LYS A 18 6.62 -3.16 -6.92
CA LYS A 18 6.24 -3.48 -5.53
C LYS A 18 7.49 -3.83 -4.71
N ASN A 19 8.43 -4.57 -5.30
CA ASN A 19 9.71 -4.89 -4.67
C ASN A 19 10.52 -3.63 -4.34
N TRP A 20 10.57 -2.66 -5.26
CA TRP A 20 11.21 -1.38 -5.03
C TRP A 20 10.57 -0.61 -3.89
N GLN A 21 9.23 -0.48 -3.86
CA GLN A 21 8.56 0.23 -2.77
C GLN A 21 8.80 -0.43 -1.41
N ALA A 22 8.72 -1.76 -1.34
CA ALA A 22 9.02 -2.51 -0.13
C ALA A 22 10.49 -2.38 0.30
N PHE A 23 11.43 -2.38 -0.64
CA PHE A 23 12.84 -2.15 -0.37
C PHE A 23 13.09 -0.72 0.13
N LYS A 24 12.56 0.31 -0.55
CA LYS A 24 12.68 1.72 -0.19
C LYS A 24 12.20 1.98 1.24
N GLN A 25 11.04 1.44 1.62
CA GLN A 25 10.52 1.57 2.98
C GLN A 25 11.46 0.92 4.02
N ARG A 26 11.89 -0.32 3.76
CA ARG A 26 12.87 -1.02 4.62
C ARG A 26 14.17 -0.24 4.76
N PHE A 27 14.68 0.30 3.66
CA PHE A 27 15.90 1.10 3.62
C PHE A 27 15.75 2.40 4.41
N GLN A 28 14.62 3.12 4.30
CA GLN A 28 14.37 4.34 5.08
C GLN A 28 14.37 4.08 6.59
N VAL A 29 13.74 3.00 7.03
CA VAL A 29 13.76 2.57 8.44
C VAL A 29 15.19 2.25 8.89
N PHE A 30 15.94 1.49 8.08
CA PHE A 30 17.33 1.17 8.35
C PHE A 30 18.23 2.40 8.40
N LEU A 31 18.02 3.35 7.48
CA LEU A 31 18.80 4.58 7.42
C LEU A 31 18.59 5.42 8.68
N ALA A 32 17.33 5.56 9.12
CA ALA A 32 17.00 6.27 10.36
C ALA A 32 17.58 5.57 11.60
N ALA A 33 17.48 4.24 11.68
CA ALA A 33 17.98 3.47 12.82
C ALA A 33 19.51 3.38 12.88
N SER A 34 20.19 3.44 11.73
CA SER A 34 21.65 3.37 11.64
C SER A 34 22.33 4.74 11.62
N GLU A 35 21.58 5.84 11.70
CA GLU A 35 22.11 7.19 11.61
C GLU A 35 23.08 7.48 12.78
N PRO A 36 24.33 7.93 12.53
CA PRO A 36 25.27 8.16 13.61
C PRO A 36 24.85 9.36 14.46
N SER A 37 24.85 9.18 15.79
CA SER A 37 24.42 10.22 16.75
C SER A 37 25.30 11.47 16.75
N LYS A 38 26.61 11.33 16.46
CA LYS A 38 27.58 12.43 16.50
C LYS A 38 27.58 13.28 15.22
N LYS A 39 27.42 12.66 14.05
CA LYS A 39 27.47 13.33 12.75
C LYS A 39 26.59 12.56 11.77
N LYS A 40 25.54 13.25 11.30
CA LYS A 40 24.66 12.70 10.26
C LYS A 40 25.44 12.43 8.98
N ARG A 41 25.07 11.37 8.26
CA ARG A 41 25.63 11.05 6.94
C ARG A 41 25.33 12.19 5.96
N SER A 42 26.29 12.48 5.10
CA SER A 42 26.05 13.37 3.94
C SER A 42 25.10 12.71 2.94
N LEU A 43 24.54 13.49 2.02
CA LEU A 43 23.63 13.00 0.98
C LEU A 43 24.33 11.95 0.10
N SER A 44 25.56 12.23 -0.36
CA SER A 44 26.43 11.28 -1.06
C SER A 44 26.67 9.97 -0.31
N SER A 45 26.94 10.01 1.00
CA SER A 45 27.08 8.79 1.81
C SER A 45 25.78 8.00 1.93
N LYS A 46 24.62 8.67 1.94
CA LYS A 46 23.31 8.00 1.92
C LYS A 46 23.04 7.31 0.59
N SER A 47 23.40 7.94 -0.53
CA SER A 47 23.31 7.37 -1.87
C SER A 47 24.23 6.17 -2.05
N GLY A 48 25.48 6.26 -1.59
CA GLY A 48 26.41 5.12 -1.60
C GLY A 48 25.91 3.95 -0.76
N LEU A 49 25.32 4.23 0.41
CA LEU A 49 24.71 3.21 1.26
C LEU A 49 23.47 2.57 0.60
N LEU A 50 22.64 3.36 -0.09
CA LEU A 50 21.49 2.87 -0.86
C LEU A 50 21.93 1.85 -1.90
N LEU A 51 22.88 2.22 -2.76
CA LEU A 51 23.38 1.35 -3.84
C LEU A 51 24.05 0.09 -3.28
N SER A 52 24.89 0.24 -2.25
CA SER A 52 25.56 -0.90 -1.62
C SER A 52 24.59 -1.91 -1.00
N VAL A 53 23.49 -1.44 -0.39
CA VAL A 53 22.49 -2.31 0.22
C VAL A 53 21.50 -2.86 -0.81
N ALA A 54 21.21 -2.10 -1.87
CA ALA A 54 20.29 -2.52 -2.93
C ALA A 54 20.87 -3.65 -3.78
N GLY A 55 22.19 -3.71 -3.94
CA GLY A 55 22.90 -4.81 -4.63
C GLY A 55 23.24 -4.51 -6.09
N GLU A 56 23.90 -5.47 -6.75
CA GLU A 56 24.49 -5.31 -8.09
C GLU A 56 23.46 -4.89 -9.14
N ASP A 57 22.32 -5.59 -9.23
CA ASP A 57 21.26 -5.25 -10.19
C ASP A 57 20.78 -3.80 -10.05
N ALA A 58 20.72 -3.28 -8.82
CA ALA A 58 20.32 -1.90 -8.56
C ALA A 58 21.39 -0.90 -9.02
N ILE A 59 22.67 -1.26 -8.91
CA ILE A 59 23.79 -0.47 -9.43
C ILE A 59 23.76 -0.45 -10.95
N GLU A 60 23.52 -1.59 -11.60
CA GLU A 60 23.34 -1.67 -13.05
C GLU A 60 22.18 -0.79 -13.51
N ILE A 61 21.01 -0.89 -12.85
CA ILE A 61 19.87 -0.02 -13.12
C ILE A 61 20.27 1.44 -12.96
N PHE A 62 20.93 1.80 -11.85
CA PHE A 62 21.35 3.18 -11.56
C PHE A 62 22.20 3.78 -12.68
N HIS A 63 23.10 3.00 -13.27
CA HIS A 63 23.93 3.43 -14.40
C HIS A 63 23.12 3.67 -15.69
N THR A 64 21.95 3.05 -15.83
CA THR A 64 21.04 3.28 -16.96
C THR A 64 20.08 4.45 -16.76
N LEU A 65 19.99 5.03 -15.56
CA LEU A 65 19.07 6.12 -15.27
C LEU A 65 19.50 7.40 -15.98
N ASN A 66 18.52 8.12 -16.53
CA ASN A 66 18.78 9.39 -17.22
C ASN A 66 18.69 10.56 -16.24
N PHE A 67 19.83 11.23 -16.05
CA PHE A 67 19.95 12.40 -15.19
C PHE A 67 20.13 13.65 -16.06
N LYS A 68 19.44 14.73 -15.71
CA LYS A 68 19.63 16.04 -16.33
C LYS A 68 20.95 16.67 -15.87
N GLU A 69 21.41 17.68 -16.60
CA GLU A 69 22.69 18.36 -16.30
C GLU A 69 22.72 19.04 -14.93
N ASP A 70 21.55 19.47 -14.43
CA ASP A 70 21.38 20.13 -13.14
C ASP A 70 21.10 19.17 -11.97
N GLU A 71 20.96 17.86 -12.24
CA GLU A 71 20.67 16.85 -11.22
C GLU A 71 21.97 16.21 -10.68
N ASP A 72 22.16 16.29 -9.36
CA ASP A 72 23.30 15.66 -8.68
C ASP A 72 23.04 14.17 -8.44
N LYS A 73 23.74 13.29 -9.17
CA LYS A 73 23.67 11.83 -9.00
C LYS A 73 24.08 11.35 -7.61
N THR A 74 24.86 12.16 -6.88
CA THR A 74 25.28 11.83 -5.52
C THR A 74 24.24 12.27 -4.48
N ASP A 75 23.27 13.10 -4.86
CA ASP A 75 22.18 13.45 -3.97
C ASP A 75 21.22 12.27 -3.73
N TYR A 76 20.86 12.08 -2.47
CA TYR A 76 20.04 10.95 -2.04
C TYR A 76 18.59 11.09 -2.51
N ALA A 77 18.03 12.31 -2.51
CA ALA A 77 16.68 12.53 -2.96
C ALA A 77 16.58 12.32 -4.48
N THR A 78 17.55 12.83 -5.24
CA THR A 78 17.65 12.59 -6.69
C THR A 78 17.77 11.11 -7.01
N ALA A 79 18.64 10.35 -6.32
CA ALA A 79 18.77 8.92 -6.54
C ALA A 79 17.44 8.17 -6.28
N ILE A 80 16.74 8.48 -5.20
CA ILE A 80 15.43 7.89 -4.87
C ILE A 80 14.39 8.22 -5.95
N GLU A 81 14.32 9.47 -6.40
CA GLU A 81 13.39 9.92 -7.43
C GLU A 81 13.61 9.16 -8.75
N LYS A 82 14.86 8.99 -9.19
CA LYS A 82 15.16 8.26 -10.43
C LYS A 82 14.81 6.78 -10.35
N PHE A 83 15.02 6.15 -9.20
CA PHE A 83 14.55 4.78 -9.00
C PHE A 83 13.01 4.71 -8.99
N ASP A 84 12.33 5.64 -8.31
CA ASP A 84 10.87 5.71 -8.34
C ASP A 84 10.35 5.86 -9.78
N GLU A 85 10.94 6.73 -10.61
CA GLU A 85 10.60 6.88 -12.02
C GLU A 85 10.82 5.58 -12.80
N TYR A 86 12.00 4.97 -12.67
CA TYR A 86 12.35 3.73 -13.37
C TYR A 86 11.35 2.59 -13.10
N PHE A 87 11.05 2.35 -11.82
CA PHE A 87 10.14 1.28 -11.42
C PHE A 87 8.67 1.65 -11.67
N THR A 88 8.31 2.93 -11.65
CA THR A 88 6.97 3.41 -12.00
C THR A 88 6.67 3.25 -13.49
N LEU A 89 7.62 3.58 -14.38
CA LEU A 89 7.46 3.40 -15.83
C LEU A 89 7.20 1.94 -16.22
N ARG A 90 7.75 1.01 -15.43
CA ARG A 90 7.58 -0.44 -15.62
C ARG A 90 6.34 -1.00 -14.93
N THR A 91 5.56 -0.17 -14.23
CA THR A 91 4.27 -0.57 -13.67
C THR A 91 3.21 -0.48 -14.76
N ASN A 92 2.58 -1.60 -15.11
CA ASN A 92 1.41 -1.58 -15.99
C ASN A 92 0.21 -1.03 -15.20
N LYS A 93 -0.04 0.28 -15.34
CA LYS A 93 -1.08 0.98 -14.59
C LYS A 93 -2.47 0.42 -14.88
N GLU A 94 -2.72 -0.01 -16.11
CA GLU A 94 -3.98 -0.61 -16.53
C GLU A 94 -4.19 -1.97 -15.87
N HIS A 95 -3.13 -2.77 -15.73
CA HIS A 95 -3.15 -4.02 -14.97
C HIS A 95 -3.49 -3.78 -13.50
N GLU A 96 -2.77 -2.89 -12.81
CA GLU A 96 -3.05 -2.61 -11.39
C GLU A 96 -4.46 -2.05 -11.18
N ARG A 97 -4.91 -1.16 -12.06
CA ARG A 97 -6.30 -0.67 -12.07
C ARG A 97 -7.31 -1.79 -12.26
N ASN A 98 -7.03 -2.74 -13.14
CA ASN A 98 -7.89 -3.90 -13.36
C ASN A 98 -7.93 -4.82 -12.13
N VAL A 99 -6.78 -5.08 -11.49
CA VAL A 99 -6.69 -5.86 -10.25
C VAL A 99 -7.51 -5.20 -9.14
N CYS A 100 -7.30 -3.90 -8.90
CA CYS A 100 -8.07 -3.14 -7.92
C CYS A 100 -9.57 -3.13 -8.26
N ARG A 101 -9.93 -2.94 -9.54
CA ARG A 101 -11.34 -2.92 -9.97
C ARG A 101 -12.07 -4.23 -9.70
N LYS A 102 -11.38 -5.35 -9.91
CA LYS A 102 -11.92 -6.71 -9.68
C LYS A 102 -12.00 -7.08 -8.20
N ARG A 103 -11.43 -6.27 -7.30
CA ARG A 103 -11.44 -6.56 -5.88
C ARG A 103 -12.82 -6.35 -5.27
N ILE A 104 -13.44 -7.45 -4.87
CA ILE A 104 -14.69 -7.51 -4.10
C ILE A 104 -14.48 -8.38 -2.87
N GLN A 105 -15.21 -8.13 -1.79
CA GLN A 105 -15.14 -8.92 -0.57
C GLN A 105 -15.69 -10.33 -0.82
N SER A 106 -14.88 -11.34 -0.54
CA SER A 106 -15.29 -12.75 -0.70
C SER A 106 -16.36 -13.16 0.32
N GLN A 107 -17.11 -14.22 0.03
CA GLN A 107 -18.00 -14.86 1.00
C GLN A 107 -17.20 -15.28 2.24
N GLY A 108 -17.64 -14.85 3.43
CA GLY A 108 -16.98 -15.14 4.70
C GLY A 108 -15.67 -14.37 4.97
N GLU A 109 -15.22 -13.52 4.05
CA GLU A 109 -14.02 -12.70 4.28
C GLU A 109 -14.28 -11.62 5.34
N PRO A 110 -13.43 -11.46 6.37
CA PRO A 110 -13.52 -10.35 7.30
C PRO A 110 -13.36 -9.00 6.59
N SER A 111 -14.18 -8.01 6.95
CA SER A 111 -14.15 -6.69 6.31
C SER A 111 -12.78 -6.02 6.44
N GLU A 112 -12.09 -6.20 7.57
CA GLU A 112 -10.73 -5.70 7.79
C GLU A 112 -9.72 -6.22 6.76
N HIS A 113 -9.83 -7.50 6.39
CA HIS A 113 -8.96 -8.12 5.38
C HIS A 113 -9.22 -7.53 4.00
N PHE A 114 -10.50 -7.43 3.63
CA PHE A 114 -10.93 -6.77 2.39
C PHE A 114 -10.41 -5.33 2.28
N LEU A 115 -10.62 -4.51 3.33
CA LEU A 115 -10.21 -3.12 3.36
C LEU A 115 -8.69 -2.95 3.26
N ARG A 116 -7.92 -3.80 3.95
CA ARG A 116 -6.45 -3.77 3.92
C ARG A 116 -5.93 -4.08 2.53
N ASP A 117 -6.43 -5.14 1.92
CA ASP A 117 -5.99 -5.57 0.60
C ASP A 117 -6.41 -4.56 -0.48
N LEU A 118 -7.64 -4.04 -0.41
CA LEU A 118 -8.13 -2.99 -1.31
C LEU A 118 -7.26 -1.73 -1.23
N ASN A 119 -6.94 -1.26 -0.01
CA ASN A 119 -6.04 -0.13 0.19
C ASN A 119 -4.65 -0.37 -0.42
N THR A 120 -4.14 -1.59 -0.29
CA THR A 120 -2.83 -1.97 -0.86
C THR A 120 -2.86 -1.93 -2.39
N GLN A 121 -3.90 -2.49 -3.00
CA GLN A 121 -4.06 -2.50 -4.46
C GLN A 121 -4.33 -1.10 -5.03
N ALA A 122 -5.12 -0.28 -4.35
CA ALA A 122 -5.41 1.08 -4.77
C ALA A 122 -4.16 1.97 -4.78
N ARG A 123 -3.23 1.77 -3.84
CA ARG A 123 -1.93 2.46 -3.84
C ARG A 123 -1.08 2.11 -5.07
N ALA A 124 -1.15 0.86 -5.55
CA ALA A 124 -0.45 0.44 -6.76
C ALA A 124 -1.07 0.99 -8.06
N CYS A 125 -2.32 1.47 -8.02
CA CYS A 125 -3.00 2.05 -9.19
C CYS A 125 -2.48 3.43 -9.61
N ASN A 126 -1.62 4.06 -8.80
CA ASN A 126 -1.11 5.43 -8.98
C ASN A 126 -2.23 6.44 -9.27
N CYS A 127 -3.33 6.40 -8.49
CA CYS A 127 -4.48 7.29 -8.63
C CYS A 127 -4.21 8.73 -8.13
N GLY A 128 -3.03 9.01 -7.58
CA GLY A 128 -2.64 10.33 -7.10
C GLY A 128 -3.63 10.89 -6.07
N THR A 129 -4.10 12.11 -6.30
CA THR A 129 -5.06 12.80 -5.43
C THR A 129 -6.44 12.14 -5.37
N LEU A 130 -6.77 11.22 -6.29
CA LEU A 130 -8.05 10.51 -6.32
C LEU A 130 -8.03 9.20 -5.54
N LEU A 131 -6.92 8.85 -4.87
CA LEU A 131 -6.79 7.59 -4.14
C LEU A 131 -7.96 7.38 -3.17
N ASP A 132 -8.26 8.37 -2.34
CA ASP A 132 -9.28 8.23 -1.30
C ASP A 132 -10.69 8.07 -1.87
N SER A 133 -11.03 8.82 -2.92
CA SER A 133 -12.33 8.69 -3.59
C SER A 133 -12.46 7.33 -4.27
N VAL A 134 -11.39 6.85 -4.92
CA VAL A 134 -11.40 5.53 -5.58
C VAL A 134 -11.59 4.43 -4.55
N VAL A 135 -10.86 4.45 -3.44
CA VAL A 135 -11.02 3.44 -2.37
C VAL A 135 -12.43 3.50 -1.77
N ARG A 136 -12.93 4.69 -1.45
CA ARG A 136 -14.29 4.87 -0.90
C ARG A 136 -15.35 4.27 -1.84
N ASP A 137 -15.31 4.63 -3.11
CA ASP A 137 -16.32 4.17 -4.09
C ASP A 137 -16.21 2.64 -4.27
N HIS A 138 -14.99 2.09 -4.23
CA HIS A 138 -14.77 0.64 -4.26
C HIS A 138 -15.24 -0.09 -3.01
N ILE A 139 -15.18 0.54 -1.82
CA ILE A 139 -15.74 -0.04 -0.61
C ILE A 139 -17.25 -0.22 -0.77
N VAL A 140 -17.95 0.81 -1.25
CA VAL A 140 -19.40 0.76 -1.48
C VAL A 140 -19.76 -0.34 -2.48
N TYR A 141 -19.03 -0.39 -3.60
CA TYR A 141 -19.26 -1.41 -4.63
C TYR A 141 -18.92 -2.84 -4.17
N GLY A 142 -17.76 -3.01 -3.53
CA GLY A 142 -17.15 -4.31 -3.27
C GLY A 142 -17.50 -4.96 -1.94
N ILE A 143 -18.12 -4.25 -0.99
CA ILE A 143 -18.55 -4.85 0.30
C ILE A 143 -19.63 -5.90 0.07
N ASN A 144 -19.60 -7.03 0.76
CA ASN A 144 -20.55 -8.14 0.61
C ASN A 144 -21.75 -8.04 1.59
N ASP A 145 -21.79 -7.01 2.44
CA ASP A 145 -22.89 -6.80 3.37
C ASP A 145 -23.84 -5.71 2.85
N ASP A 146 -25.00 -6.11 2.33
CA ASP A 146 -25.96 -5.19 1.71
C ASP A 146 -26.48 -4.12 2.69
N LYS A 147 -26.59 -4.42 3.98
CA LYS A 147 -27.02 -3.44 4.99
C LYS A 147 -25.94 -2.39 5.23
N VAL A 148 -24.67 -2.82 5.24
CA VAL A 148 -23.53 -1.90 5.30
C VAL A 148 -23.52 -1.04 4.04
N ARG A 149 -23.71 -1.64 2.85
CA ARG A 149 -23.77 -0.89 1.58
C ARG A 149 -24.87 0.17 1.58
N GLU A 150 -26.09 -0.20 1.99
CA GLU A 150 -27.22 0.73 2.12
C GLU A 150 -26.89 1.89 3.06
N LYS A 151 -26.36 1.59 4.26
CA LYS A 151 -25.95 2.61 5.23
C LYS A 151 -24.89 3.57 4.67
N LEU A 152 -23.94 3.07 3.87
CA LEU A 152 -22.94 3.90 3.20
C LEU A 152 -23.58 4.82 2.15
N LEU A 153 -24.51 4.29 1.35
CA LEU A 153 -25.21 5.05 0.30
C LEU A 153 -26.14 6.15 0.84
N MET A 154 -26.58 6.05 2.09
CA MET A 154 -27.40 7.07 2.75
C MET A 154 -26.60 8.30 3.25
N ASP A 155 -25.27 8.22 3.34
CA ASP A 155 -24.44 9.36 3.78
C ASP A 155 -24.02 10.23 2.58
N CYS A 156 -24.64 11.42 2.45
CA CYS A 156 -24.33 12.37 1.38
C CYS A 156 -22.93 13.00 1.49
N GLU A 157 -22.27 12.89 2.66
CA GLU A 157 -20.93 13.41 2.92
C GLU A 157 -19.97 12.27 3.27
N LEU A 158 -20.12 11.13 2.58
CA LEU A 158 -19.30 9.95 2.81
C LEU A 158 -17.82 10.23 2.48
N THR A 159 -16.98 10.11 3.51
CA THR A 159 -15.52 10.11 3.41
C THR A 159 -14.98 8.69 3.47
N LEU A 160 -13.74 8.47 3.00
CA LEU A 160 -13.07 7.18 3.15
C LEU A 160 -13.04 6.71 4.61
N GLN A 161 -12.69 7.62 5.53
CA GLN A 161 -12.62 7.31 6.96
C GLN A 161 -13.96 6.85 7.53
N LYS A 162 -15.07 7.52 7.16
CA LYS A 162 -16.42 7.11 7.56
C LYS A 162 -16.78 5.74 6.98
N ALA A 163 -16.45 5.51 5.70
CA ALA A 163 -16.73 4.25 5.04
C ALA A 163 -16.02 3.08 5.73
N GLU A 164 -14.72 3.22 6.02
CA GLU A 164 -13.96 2.20 6.75
C GLU A 164 -14.51 1.96 8.16
N HIS A 165 -14.91 3.01 8.88
CA HIS A 165 -15.48 2.88 10.22
C HIS A 165 -16.78 2.08 10.20
N VAL A 166 -17.67 2.38 9.25
CA VAL A 166 -18.95 1.67 9.07
C VAL A 166 -18.72 0.19 8.72
N CYS A 167 -17.73 -0.11 7.89
CA CYS A 167 -17.39 -1.50 7.52
C CYS A 167 -16.75 -2.31 8.66
N LYS A 168 -16.05 -1.65 9.60
CA LYS A 168 -15.41 -2.28 10.76
C LYS A 168 -16.32 -2.38 11.99
N ALA A 169 -17.48 -1.72 11.96
CA ALA A 169 -18.42 -1.76 13.08
C ALA A 169 -18.89 -3.21 13.36
N PRO A 170 -18.95 -3.64 14.62
CA PRO A 170 -19.45 -4.97 14.97
C PRO A 170 -20.84 -5.16 14.37
N LYS A 171 -21.04 -6.26 13.64
CA LYS A 171 -22.39 -6.65 13.22
C LYS A 171 -23.17 -6.91 14.51
N HIS A 172 -24.16 -6.07 14.82
CA HIS A 172 -25.12 -6.40 15.87
C HIS A 172 -25.66 -7.79 15.55
N GLN A 173 -25.36 -8.77 16.40
CA GLN A 173 -25.82 -10.14 16.25
C GLN A 173 -27.32 -10.13 16.01
N ARG A 174 -27.75 -10.75 14.91
CA ARG A 174 -29.16 -11.11 14.73
C ARG A 174 -29.49 -12.05 15.89
N PHE A 175 -30.25 -11.58 16.87
CA PHE A 175 -31.03 -12.49 17.69
C PHE A 175 -31.93 -13.26 16.73
N ALA A 176 -31.63 -14.54 16.53
CA ALA A 176 -32.53 -15.45 15.86
C ALA A 176 -33.87 -15.38 16.59
N LYS A 177 -34.95 -15.01 15.89
CA LYS A 177 -36.31 -15.18 16.42
C LYS A 177 -36.44 -16.66 16.76
N LYS A 178 -36.60 -16.98 18.05
CA LYS A 178 -36.99 -18.34 18.47
C LYS A 178 -38.33 -18.65 17.78
N PRO A 179 -38.52 -19.85 17.22
CA PRO A 179 -39.86 -20.26 16.80
C PRO A 179 -40.77 -20.22 18.02
N GLY A 180 -41.94 -19.59 17.86
CA GLY A 180 -42.95 -19.53 18.90
C GLY A 180 -43.40 -20.94 19.27
N ASN A 181 -43.45 -21.23 20.56
CA ASN A 181 -44.22 -22.36 21.05
C ASN A 181 -45.69 -22.00 20.80
N GLU A 182 -46.35 -22.75 19.92
CA GLU A 182 -47.79 -22.81 19.92
C GLU A 182 -48.23 -23.50 21.21
N ASP A 183 -48.92 -22.72 22.04
CA ASP A 183 -49.86 -23.19 23.04
C ASP A 183 -50.91 -24.08 22.36
N GLU A 184 -50.92 -25.37 22.68
CA GLU A 184 -52.18 -26.11 22.74
C GLU A 184 -52.48 -26.43 24.20
N SER A 185 -53.29 -25.53 24.76
CA SER A 185 -54.03 -25.73 25.99
C SER A 185 -55.18 -26.72 25.76
N LYS A 186 -55.25 -27.70 26.68
CA LYS A 186 -56.43 -28.48 27.12
C LYS A 186 -57.04 -29.52 26.18
#